data_AF-A0A9R0WJC6-F1
#
_entry.id   AF-A0A9R0WJC6-F1
#
_cell.length_a   1.000
_cell.length_b   1.000
_cell.length_c   1.000
_cell.angle_alpha   90.00
_cell.angle_beta   90.00
_cell.angle_gamma   90.00
#
_symmetry.space_group_name_H-M   'P 1'
#
loop_
_entity.id
_entity.type
_entity.pdbx_description
1 polymer ?
#
loop_
_entity_poly.entity_id
_entity_poly.type
_entity_poly.pdbx_seq_one_letter_code
_entity_poly.pdbx_strand_id
1 'polypeptide(L)'
;MVAGPEVMHQVVPMLEAQFRRCPVRGAEEVVVGVGVGVSSPPPPVDSQAQVDLEVPDLVKTPLETLQFVPKIRSGSFADIGPRRYMEDEHIRIDNLSGHLGSLLLCPSPNAFYGVFDGHGGSDAAAYMKRHAMRLFFEDSEFPEGLQEDEFFSESVANSIRKAFLSADLALADDSVISRSSGTTALTALIFGR
;
A
#
# COMPACT_ATOMS: atom_id res chain seq x y z
N MET A 1 -22.86 -20.12 -32.53
CA MET A 1 -23.55 -19.03 -31.80
C MET A 1 -22.56 -18.51 -30.77
N VAL A 2 -22.31 -17.19 -30.73
CA VAL A 2 -21.35 -16.59 -29.79
C VAL A 2 -22.12 -16.11 -28.57
N ALA A 3 -21.79 -16.64 -27.39
CA ALA A 3 -22.28 -16.09 -26.13
C ALA A 3 -21.35 -14.94 -25.71
N GLY A 4 -21.92 -13.75 -25.46
CA GLY A 4 -21.19 -12.63 -24.90
C GLY A 4 -21.00 -12.79 -23.37
N PRO A 5 -20.00 -12.11 -22.77
CA PRO A 5 -19.81 -12.16 -21.33
C PRO A 5 -20.91 -11.38 -20.59
N GLU A 6 -21.61 -12.03 -19.67
CA GLU A 6 -22.48 -11.36 -18.70
C GLU A 6 -21.65 -10.80 -17.53
N VAL A 7 -21.78 -9.51 -17.27
CA VAL A 7 -21.13 -8.85 -16.13
C VAL A 7 -22.10 -8.85 -14.94
N MET A 8 -21.93 -9.81 -14.03
CA MET A 8 -22.67 -9.84 -12.77
C MET A 8 -22.02 -8.90 -11.74
N HIS A 9 -22.65 -7.76 -11.48
CA HIS A 9 -22.28 -6.88 -10.37
C HIS A 9 -22.73 -7.48 -9.02
N GLN A 10 -21.87 -8.28 -8.40
CA GLN A 10 -22.09 -8.73 -7.02
C GLN A 10 -21.53 -7.69 -6.03
N VAL A 11 -22.41 -6.91 -5.40
CA VAL A 11 -22.05 -5.99 -4.32
C VAL A 11 -21.85 -6.79 -3.03
N VAL A 12 -20.60 -6.88 -2.58
CA VAL A 12 -20.27 -7.45 -1.26
C VAL A 12 -20.41 -6.35 -0.20
N PRO A 13 -21.16 -6.56 0.90
CA PRO A 13 -21.29 -5.55 1.94
C PRO A 13 -19.97 -5.40 2.71
N MET A 14 -19.43 -4.18 2.77
CA MET A 14 -18.33 -3.86 3.68
C MET A 14 -18.84 -3.91 5.12
N LEU A 15 -18.13 -4.64 6.00
CA LEU A 15 -18.27 -4.42 7.44
C LEU A 15 -17.62 -3.08 7.80
N GLU A 16 -18.42 -2.11 8.23
CA GLU A 16 -17.92 -0.89 8.84
C GLU A 16 -17.44 -1.17 10.28
N ALA A 17 -16.13 -1.06 10.51
CA ALA A 17 -15.58 -1.02 11.87
C ALA A 17 -15.84 0.37 12.49
N GLN A 18 -16.70 0.45 13.50
CA GLN A 18 -17.00 1.69 14.20
C GLN A 18 -15.83 2.13 15.10
N PHE A 19 -14.94 2.97 14.59
CA PHE A 19 -13.91 3.62 15.40
C PHE A 19 -14.51 4.77 16.23
N ARG A 20 -14.47 4.63 17.56
CA ARG A 20 -14.81 5.73 18.48
C ARG A 20 -13.79 6.86 18.36
N ARG A 21 -14.25 8.04 17.96
CA ARG A 21 -13.42 9.25 17.83
C ARG A 21 -13.33 9.97 19.19
N CYS A 22 -12.13 10.09 19.75
CA CYS A 22 -11.89 10.97 20.91
C CYS A 22 -11.86 12.44 20.46
N PRO A 23 -12.58 13.37 21.12
CA PRO A 23 -12.56 14.78 20.77
C PRO A 23 -11.36 15.50 21.43
N VAL A 24 -10.52 16.13 20.62
CA VAL A 24 -9.52 17.10 21.09
C VAL A 24 -10.19 18.48 21.18
N ARG A 25 -10.01 19.19 22.29
CA ARG A 25 -10.52 20.56 22.49
C ARG A 25 -9.64 21.55 21.72
N GLY A 26 -10.27 22.56 21.11
CA GLY A 26 -9.58 23.52 20.23
C GLY A 26 -9.27 24.87 20.86
N ALA A 27 -8.55 25.68 20.06
CA ALA A 27 -8.34 27.14 20.10
C ALA A 27 -7.58 27.47 18.80
N GLU A 28 -7.67 28.64 18.15
CA GLU A 28 -8.65 29.73 18.16
C GLU A 28 -8.64 30.36 16.75
N GLU A 29 -9.74 30.98 16.33
CA GLU A 29 -9.88 31.60 15.00
C GLU A 29 -9.62 33.11 15.11
N VAL A 30 -8.69 33.66 14.31
CA VAL A 30 -8.41 35.11 14.27
C VAL A 30 -8.91 35.72 12.98
N VAL A 31 -10.06 36.39 13.07
CA VAL A 31 -10.64 37.21 12.01
C VAL A 31 -10.09 38.63 12.09
N VAL A 32 -9.52 39.15 11.00
CA VAL A 32 -9.13 40.57 10.87
C VAL A 32 -10.05 41.25 9.85
N GLY A 33 -10.90 42.15 10.32
CA GLY A 33 -11.80 42.93 9.47
C GLY A 33 -11.13 44.17 8.88
N VAL A 34 -11.47 44.51 7.63
CA VAL A 34 -11.05 45.75 6.95
C VAL A 34 -12.29 46.59 6.65
N GLY A 35 -12.28 47.87 7.02
CA GLY A 35 -13.37 48.82 6.78
C GLY A 35 -13.26 49.54 5.44
N VAL A 36 -14.37 50.08 4.94
CA VAL A 36 -14.44 50.81 3.65
C VAL A 36 -15.19 52.13 3.83
N GLY A 37 -14.61 53.25 3.37
CA GLY A 37 -15.13 54.63 3.47
C GLY A 37 -14.45 55.55 2.44
N VAL A 38 -15.13 56.60 1.96
CA VAL A 38 -14.93 57.17 0.60
C VAL A 38 -15.24 58.68 0.50
N SER A 39 -14.70 59.34 -0.54
CA SER A 39 -14.98 60.71 -1.06
C SER A 39 -14.22 61.88 -0.38
N SER A 40 -13.80 62.99 -1.04
CA SER A 40 -14.05 63.57 -2.39
C SER A 40 -12.83 64.47 -2.88
N PRO A 41 -12.85 65.41 -3.89
CA PRO A 41 -11.81 65.43 -4.97
C PRO A 41 -10.96 66.77 -5.12
N PRO A 42 -10.45 67.25 -6.31
CA PRO A 42 -9.02 67.54 -6.58
C PRO A 42 -8.66 69.04 -6.86
N PRO A 43 -7.37 69.43 -7.10
CA PRO A 43 -6.87 69.75 -8.48
C PRO A 43 -5.32 69.51 -8.66
N PRO A 44 -4.55 70.17 -9.56
CA PRO A 44 -4.27 69.67 -10.92
C PRO A 44 -2.77 69.45 -11.32
N VAL A 45 -2.57 68.53 -12.28
CA VAL A 45 -1.54 68.45 -13.35
C VAL A 45 -0.16 69.11 -13.13
N ASP A 46 0.90 68.29 -13.08
CA ASP A 46 2.00 68.38 -14.06
C ASP A 46 2.72 67.02 -14.26
N SER A 47 3.65 67.02 -15.21
CA SER A 47 4.16 65.90 -16.00
C SER A 47 5.36 65.22 -15.37
N GLN A 48 5.38 63.88 -15.36
CA GLN A 48 6.39 63.02 -16.02
C GLN A 48 6.23 61.56 -15.56
N ALA A 49 6.33 60.62 -16.50
CA ALA A 49 6.13 59.21 -16.23
C ALA A 49 7.45 58.50 -15.91
N GLN A 50 7.56 57.97 -14.69
CA GLN A 50 8.42 56.83 -14.39
C GLN A 50 7.69 55.93 -13.39
N VAL A 51 7.08 54.85 -13.89
CA VAL A 51 6.59 53.75 -13.07
C VAL A 51 7.72 52.74 -12.92
N ASP A 52 8.52 52.89 -11.86
CA ASP A 52 9.27 51.76 -11.35
C ASP A 52 8.25 50.74 -10.81
N LEU A 53 8.11 49.62 -11.52
CA LEU A 53 7.43 48.45 -10.95
C LEU A 53 8.36 47.84 -9.91
N GLU A 54 8.26 48.33 -8.67
CA GLU A 54 8.68 47.54 -7.52
C GLU A 54 7.85 46.25 -7.51
N VAL A 55 8.43 45.17 -7.99
CA VAL A 55 7.90 43.82 -7.82
C VAL A 55 7.91 43.56 -6.31
N PRO A 56 6.76 43.38 -5.64
CA PRO A 56 6.75 43.08 -4.21
C PRO A 56 7.53 41.80 -4.00
N ASP A 57 8.56 41.85 -3.15
CA ASP A 57 9.46 40.72 -2.93
C ASP A 57 8.61 39.51 -2.53
N LEU A 58 8.56 38.52 -3.44
CA LEU A 58 7.66 37.39 -3.31
C LEU A 58 8.14 36.58 -2.12
N VAL A 59 7.52 36.82 -0.97
CA VAL A 59 7.73 36.07 0.27
C VAL A 59 7.73 34.61 -0.12
N LYS A 60 8.92 33.99 -0.05
CA LYS A 60 9.09 32.57 -0.28
C LYS A 60 8.48 31.84 0.90
N THR A 61 7.15 31.77 0.91
CA THR A 61 6.43 30.69 1.59
C THR A 61 7.17 29.42 1.23
N PRO A 62 7.68 28.65 2.22
CA PRO A 62 8.33 27.39 1.94
C PRO A 62 7.40 26.63 1.01
N LEU A 63 7.91 26.21 -0.15
CA LEU A 63 7.18 25.29 -1.00
C LEU A 63 7.02 24.03 -0.16
N GLU A 64 5.86 23.87 0.48
CA GLU A 64 5.47 22.61 1.09
C GLU A 64 5.55 21.59 -0.04
N THR A 65 6.63 20.81 -0.01
CA THR A 65 6.88 19.77 -0.99
C THR A 65 5.80 18.73 -0.80
N LEU A 66 4.72 18.87 -1.56
CA LEU A 66 3.58 17.96 -1.55
C LEU A 66 4.11 16.55 -1.85
N GLN A 67 4.32 15.79 -0.77
CA GLN A 67 4.99 14.51 -0.84
C GLN A 67 4.05 13.55 -1.55
N PHE A 68 4.45 13.13 -2.75
CA PHE A 68 3.66 12.22 -3.56
C PHE A 68 3.62 10.84 -2.90
N VAL A 69 2.45 10.42 -2.42
CA VAL A 69 2.22 9.09 -1.88
C VAL A 69 1.62 8.19 -2.97
N PRO A 70 2.34 7.18 -3.49
CA PRO A 70 1.81 6.30 -4.53
C PRO A 70 0.66 5.43 -3.99
N LYS A 71 -0.39 5.23 -4.79
CA LYS A 71 -1.46 4.28 -4.45
C LYS A 71 -1.28 2.98 -5.23
N ILE A 72 -0.89 1.91 -4.52
CA ILE A 72 -0.78 0.57 -5.08
C ILE A 72 -2.19 0.05 -5.43
N ARG A 73 -2.30 -0.60 -6.59
CA ARG A 73 -3.51 -1.27 -7.09
C ARG A 73 -3.07 -2.44 -7.95
N SER A 74 -3.63 -3.62 -7.71
CA SER A 74 -3.37 -4.82 -8.51
C SER A 74 -4.66 -5.49 -8.99
N GLY A 75 -4.49 -6.37 -9.98
CA GLY A 75 -5.48 -7.35 -10.39
C GLY A 75 -4.80 -8.70 -10.55
N SER A 76 -5.56 -9.77 -10.44
CA SER A 76 -5.07 -11.14 -10.66
C SER A 76 -6.09 -11.93 -11.49
N PHE A 77 -5.59 -12.93 -12.19
CA PHE A 77 -6.37 -13.86 -12.99
C PHE A 77 -5.66 -15.22 -12.97
N ALA A 78 -6.44 -16.30 -12.95
CA ALA A 78 -5.95 -17.66 -13.06
C ALA A 78 -6.95 -18.47 -13.89
N ASP A 79 -6.43 -19.39 -14.71
CA ASP A 79 -7.23 -20.28 -15.56
C ASP A 79 -6.60 -21.67 -15.56
N ILE A 80 -7.44 -22.69 -15.39
CA ILE A 80 -7.07 -24.11 -15.43
C ILE A 80 -6.67 -24.56 -16.85
N GLY A 81 -7.17 -23.87 -17.87
CA GLY A 81 -6.94 -24.18 -19.27
C GLY A 81 -7.28 -25.65 -19.59
N PRO A 82 -6.36 -26.43 -20.19
CA PRO A 82 -6.60 -27.83 -20.54
C PRO A 82 -6.31 -28.83 -19.39
N ARG A 83 -5.96 -28.38 -18.19
CA ARG A 83 -5.66 -29.27 -17.05
C ARG A 83 -6.95 -29.87 -16.47
N ARG A 84 -6.81 -31.01 -15.78
CA ARG A 84 -7.94 -31.67 -15.09
C ARG A 84 -8.21 -31.07 -13.71
N TYR A 85 -7.18 -30.53 -13.07
CA TYR A 85 -7.21 -29.93 -11.75
C TYR A 85 -6.44 -28.61 -11.80
N MET A 86 -6.87 -27.65 -10.99
CA MET A 86 -6.17 -26.39 -10.76
C MET A 86 -5.22 -26.63 -9.59
N GLU A 87 -3.91 -26.57 -9.82
CA GLU A 87 -2.89 -26.75 -8.76
C GLU A 87 -2.22 -25.43 -8.37
N ASP A 88 -2.38 -24.37 -9.18
CA ASP A 88 -1.84 -23.04 -8.91
C ASP A 88 -2.66 -22.24 -7.89
N GLU A 89 -1.96 -21.46 -7.06
CA GLU A 89 -2.53 -20.55 -6.08
C GLU A 89 -1.83 -19.19 -6.07
N HIS A 90 -2.49 -18.15 -5.54
CA HIS A 90 -1.88 -16.82 -5.42
C HIS A 90 -2.35 -16.01 -4.20
N ILE A 91 -1.52 -15.03 -3.81
CA ILE A 91 -1.79 -14.01 -2.79
C ILE A 91 -1.70 -12.64 -3.44
N ARG A 92 -2.61 -11.73 -3.06
CA ARG A 92 -2.69 -10.36 -3.56
C ARG A 92 -3.09 -9.39 -2.45
N ILE A 93 -2.12 -8.65 -1.91
CA ILE A 93 -2.33 -7.72 -0.79
C ILE A 93 -1.80 -6.34 -1.18
N ASP A 94 -2.72 -5.44 -1.56
CA ASP A 94 -2.42 -4.06 -1.99
C ASP A 94 -2.07 -3.09 -0.81
N ASN A 95 -2.25 -3.54 0.43
CA ASN A 95 -1.96 -2.79 1.66
C ASN A 95 -1.52 -3.78 2.75
N LEU A 96 -0.22 -4.06 2.82
CA LEU A 96 0.33 -5.11 3.69
C LEU A 96 0.35 -4.67 5.17
N SER A 97 0.70 -3.43 5.50
CA SER A 97 0.64 -2.91 6.88
C SER A 97 -0.80 -2.84 7.40
N GLY A 98 -1.77 -2.51 6.55
CA GLY A 98 -3.19 -2.63 6.89
C GLY A 98 -3.68 -4.07 7.12
N HIS A 99 -2.99 -5.07 6.57
CA HIS A 99 -3.29 -6.49 6.75
C HIS A 99 -2.60 -7.07 8.00
N LEU A 100 -1.35 -6.68 8.24
CA LEU A 100 -0.51 -7.14 9.37
C LEU A 100 -0.72 -6.34 10.67
N GLY A 101 -1.32 -5.15 10.59
CA GLY A 101 -1.60 -4.31 11.75
C GLY A 101 -0.32 -3.89 12.49
N SER A 102 -0.22 -4.25 13.76
CA SER A 102 0.94 -3.90 14.60
C SER A 102 2.23 -4.61 14.23
N LEU A 103 2.19 -5.69 13.44
CA LEU A 103 3.38 -6.44 13.02
C LEU A 103 4.19 -5.73 11.93
N LEU A 104 3.61 -4.73 11.24
CA LEU A 104 4.32 -3.95 10.23
C LEU A 104 3.86 -2.50 10.23
N LEU A 105 4.48 -1.68 11.08
CA LEU A 105 4.27 -0.23 11.15
C LEU A 105 5.08 0.53 10.08
N CYS A 106 4.86 0.21 8.81
CA CYS A 106 5.48 0.94 7.70
C CYS A 106 4.58 2.15 7.30
N PRO A 107 5.09 3.41 7.36
CA PRO A 107 4.31 4.60 6.98
C PRO A 107 4.14 4.72 5.45
N SER A 108 5.06 4.15 4.68
CA SER A 108 5.02 4.14 3.22
C SER A 108 4.04 3.10 2.67
N PRO A 109 3.42 3.33 1.50
CA PRO A 109 2.59 2.35 0.82
C PRO A 109 3.35 1.05 0.55
N ASN A 110 2.77 -0.07 0.94
CA ASN A 110 3.43 -1.38 0.90
C ASN A 110 2.45 -2.50 0.51
N ALA A 111 2.97 -3.54 -0.14
CA ALA A 111 2.16 -4.60 -0.72
C ALA A 111 2.92 -5.93 -0.82
N PHE A 112 2.18 -7.04 -0.75
CA PHE A 112 2.73 -8.39 -0.92
C PHE A 112 1.93 -9.19 -1.95
N TYR A 113 2.68 -9.89 -2.80
CA TYR A 113 2.14 -10.77 -3.83
C TYR A 113 2.89 -12.10 -3.80
N GLY A 114 2.16 -13.18 -4.07
CA GLY A 114 2.72 -14.52 -4.21
C GLY A 114 2.01 -15.28 -5.31
N VAL A 115 2.75 -16.06 -6.09
CA VAL A 115 2.22 -17.04 -7.05
C VAL A 115 2.89 -18.37 -6.77
N PHE A 116 2.09 -19.44 -6.72
CA PHE A 116 2.49 -20.78 -6.32
C PHE A 116 2.00 -21.77 -7.39
N ASP A 117 2.91 -22.38 -8.16
CA ASP A 117 2.57 -23.39 -9.18
C ASP A 117 2.72 -24.80 -8.56
N GLY A 118 1.59 -25.37 -8.14
CA GLY A 118 1.52 -26.68 -7.49
C GLY A 118 1.74 -27.84 -8.45
N HIS A 119 2.30 -28.94 -7.95
CA HIS A 119 2.48 -30.16 -8.72
C HIS A 119 2.40 -31.40 -7.83
N GLY A 120 1.80 -32.47 -8.35
CA GLY A 120 1.64 -33.73 -7.61
C GLY A 120 0.59 -33.67 -6.51
N GLY A 121 -0.41 -32.79 -6.68
CA GLY A 121 -1.42 -32.38 -5.71
C GLY A 121 -1.37 -30.87 -5.49
N SER A 122 -2.54 -30.23 -5.35
CA SER A 122 -2.70 -28.80 -5.03
C SER A 122 -2.30 -28.43 -3.58
N ASP A 123 -2.03 -29.42 -2.72
CA ASP A 123 -1.94 -29.24 -1.28
C ASP A 123 -0.80 -28.31 -0.85
N ALA A 124 0.39 -28.44 -1.45
CA ALA A 124 1.53 -27.58 -1.14
C ALA A 124 1.30 -26.11 -1.54
N ALA A 125 0.71 -25.86 -2.72
CA ALA A 125 0.37 -24.50 -3.15
C ALA A 125 -0.74 -23.89 -2.26
N ALA A 126 -1.76 -24.69 -1.94
CA ALA A 126 -2.82 -24.29 -1.00
C ALA A 126 -2.31 -24.10 0.43
N TYR A 127 -1.28 -24.82 0.86
CA TYR A 127 -0.59 -24.60 2.13
C TYR A 127 0.15 -23.26 2.14
N MET A 128 0.97 -22.99 1.11
CA MET A 128 1.65 -21.71 0.97
C MET A 128 0.67 -20.53 1.00
N LYS A 129 -0.44 -20.60 0.26
CA LYS A 129 -1.49 -19.56 0.31
C LYS A 129 -2.09 -19.35 1.71
N ARG A 130 -2.26 -20.42 2.50
CA ARG A 130 -2.81 -20.35 3.86
C ARG A 130 -1.81 -19.85 4.90
N HIS A 131 -0.53 -20.20 4.75
CA HIS A 131 0.47 -20.01 5.80
C HIS A 131 1.51 -18.93 5.49
N ALA A 132 1.58 -18.40 4.27
CA ALA A 132 2.57 -17.38 3.89
C ALA A 132 2.60 -16.16 4.82
N MET A 133 1.45 -15.62 5.25
CA MET A 133 1.46 -14.44 6.12
C MET A 133 2.20 -14.70 7.43
N ARG A 134 1.93 -15.85 8.05
CA ARG A 134 2.63 -16.30 9.24
C ARG A 134 4.12 -16.58 8.94
N LEU A 135 4.40 -17.39 7.92
CA LEU A 135 5.75 -17.82 7.58
C LEU A 135 6.68 -16.67 7.16
N PHE A 136 6.17 -15.65 6.45
CA PHE A 136 6.96 -14.52 5.93
C PHE A 136 7.00 -13.31 6.86
N PHE A 137 6.06 -13.14 7.80
CA PHE A 137 5.97 -11.92 8.62
C PHE A 137 5.80 -12.15 10.14
N GLU A 138 5.19 -13.24 10.59
CA GLU A 138 5.00 -13.52 12.03
C GLU A 138 6.16 -14.35 12.61
N ASP A 139 6.52 -15.46 11.94
CA ASP A 139 7.52 -16.43 12.39
C ASP A 139 8.96 -16.07 11.95
N SER A 140 9.13 -15.10 11.05
CA SER A 140 10.37 -14.86 10.27
C SER A 140 11.34 -13.84 10.86
N GLU A 141 11.08 -13.32 12.06
CA GLU A 141 11.75 -12.14 12.63
C GLU A 141 11.76 -10.96 11.65
N PHE A 142 10.61 -10.67 11.04
CA PHE A 142 10.50 -9.62 10.02
C PHE A 142 10.84 -8.23 10.61
N PRO A 143 11.69 -7.42 9.95
CA PRO A 143 12.16 -6.17 10.53
C PRO A 143 11.06 -5.12 10.69
N GLU A 144 10.96 -4.53 11.88
CA GLU A 144 10.12 -3.36 12.16
C GLU A 144 10.74 -2.09 11.55
N GLY A 145 10.49 -1.84 10.26
CA GLY A 145 11.02 -0.71 9.52
C GLY A 145 10.11 0.52 9.52
N LEU A 146 10.51 1.58 10.24
CA LEU A 146 9.91 2.92 10.11
C LEU A 146 10.49 3.75 8.95
N GLN A 147 11.63 3.34 8.39
CA GLN A 147 12.36 4.05 7.34
C GLN A 147 13.11 3.04 6.46
N GLU A 148 13.13 3.26 5.14
CA GLU A 148 13.90 2.43 4.21
C GLU A 148 15.38 2.83 4.26
N ASP A 149 16.24 1.89 4.67
CA ASP A 149 17.70 1.98 4.50
C ASP A 149 18.29 0.64 4.00
N GLU A 150 19.60 0.62 3.75
CA GLU A 150 20.31 -0.58 3.30
C GLU A 150 20.22 -1.73 4.32
N PHE A 151 20.21 -1.42 5.62
CA PHE A 151 20.14 -2.41 6.69
C PHE A 151 18.74 -3.03 6.79
N PHE A 152 17.68 -2.23 6.61
CA PHE A 152 16.31 -2.72 6.46
C PHE A 152 16.21 -3.64 5.24
N SER A 153 16.75 -3.22 4.10
CA SER A 153 16.71 -4.00 2.85
C SER A 153 17.42 -5.36 2.99
N GLU A 154 18.60 -5.40 3.62
CA GLU A 154 19.30 -6.65 3.93
C GLU A 154 18.52 -7.51 4.94
N SER A 155 17.95 -6.91 5.98
CA SER A 155 17.16 -7.59 7.01
C SER A 155 15.89 -8.23 6.43
N VAL A 156 15.19 -7.51 5.55
CA VAL A 156 14.05 -8.05 4.78
C VAL A 156 14.50 -9.23 3.93
N ALA A 157 15.57 -9.09 3.15
CA ALA A 157 16.08 -10.19 2.31
C ALA A 157 16.45 -11.43 3.12
N ASN A 158 17.02 -11.27 4.33
CA ASN A 158 17.34 -12.36 5.23
C ASN A 158 16.10 -13.00 5.88
N SER A 159 15.11 -12.19 6.28
CA SER A 159 13.83 -12.68 6.80
C SER A 159 13.07 -13.50 5.75
N ILE A 160 13.00 -13.03 4.50
CA ILE A 160 12.40 -13.76 3.38
C ILE A 160 13.14 -15.09 3.12
N ARG A 161 14.47 -15.14 3.18
CA ARG A 161 15.24 -16.41 3.06
C ARG A 161 14.91 -17.40 4.18
N LYS A 162 14.84 -16.94 5.43
CA LYS A 162 14.42 -17.76 6.57
C LYS A 162 13.00 -18.32 6.36
N ALA A 163 12.07 -17.48 5.92
CA ALA A 163 10.69 -17.85 5.67
C ALA A 163 10.54 -18.97 4.64
N PHE A 164 11.29 -18.92 3.52
CA PHE A 164 11.30 -20.00 2.53
C PHE A 164 11.84 -21.32 3.10
N LEU A 165 12.89 -21.28 3.94
CA LEU A 165 13.41 -22.46 4.61
C LEU A 165 12.40 -23.04 5.62
N SER A 166 11.78 -22.18 6.44
CA SER A 166 10.74 -22.60 7.39
C SER A 166 9.50 -23.16 6.68
N ALA A 167 9.16 -22.64 5.50
CA ALA A 167 8.06 -23.16 4.68
C ALA A 167 8.35 -24.58 4.17
N ASP A 168 9.56 -24.84 3.66
CA ASP A 168 10.00 -26.16 3.19
C ASP A 168 10.01 -27.21 4.33
N LEU A 169 10.56 -26.83 5.50
CA LEU A 169 10.54 -27.68 6.70
C LEU A 169 9.10 -27.97 7.16
N ALA A 170 8.24 -26.96 7.23
CA ALA A 170 6.85 -27.13 7.68
C ALA A 170 6.01 -27.98 6.70
N LEU A 171 6.26 -27.88 5.39
CA LEU A 171 5.67 -28.76 4.37
C LEU A 171 6.15 -30.22 4.52
N ALA A 172 7.44 -30.43 4.86
CA ALA A 172 8.00 -31.76 5.04
C ALA A 172 7.50 -32.47 6.33
N ASP A 173 7.22 -31.70 7.38
CA ASP A 173 6.71 -32.18 8.67
C ASP A 173 5.18 -32.36 8.71
N ASP A 174 4.41 -31.71 7.83
CA ASP A 174 2.94 -31.86 7.80
C ASP A 174 2.50 -33.19 7.19
N SER A 175 2.16 -34.14 8.07
CA SER A 175 1.69 -35.48 7.71
C SER A 175 0.36 -35.54 6.93
N VAL A 176 -0.39 -34.43 6.83
CA VAL A 176 -1.63 -34.34 6.05
C VAL A 176 -1.32 -34.11 4.57
N ILE A 177 -0.21 -33.44 4.25
CA ILE A 177 0.21 -33.13 2.89
C ILE A 177 0.85 -34.36 2.26
N SER A 178 0.50 -34.66 1.01
CA SER A 178 1.17 -35.74 0.28
C SER A 178 2.65 -35.40 0.08
N ARG A 179 3.54 -36.34 0.41
CA ARG A 179 4.99 -36.26 0.11
C ARG A 179 5.31 -36.17 -1.40
N SER A 180 4.32 -36.34 -2.28
CA SER A 180 4.44 -36.10 -3.72
C SER A 180 4.04 -34.69 -4.14
N SER A 181 3.37 -33.93 -3.28
CA SER A 181 2.92 -32.57 -3.56
C SER A 181 4.06 -31.60 -3.28
N GLY A 182 4.35 -30.77 -4.27
CA GLY A 182 5.27 -29.64 -4.16
C GLY A 182 4.65 -28.41 -4.81
N THR A 183 5.32 -27.27 -4.65
CA THR A 183 4.92 -26.04 -5.33
C THR A 183 6.15 -25.22 -5.69
N THR A 184 6.12 -24.53 -6.82
CA THR A 184 7.01 -23.37 -6.99
C THR A 184 6.50 -22.21 -6.12
N ALA A 185 7.30 -21.17 -5.96
CA ALA A 185 6.88 -19.95 -5.29
C ALA A 185 7.64 -18.75 -5.86
N LEU A 186 6.90 -17.75 -6.34
CA LEU A 186 7.41 -16.44 -6.71
C LEU A 186 6.70 -15.39 -5.86
N THR A 187 7.45 -14.66 -5.04
CA THR A 187 6.92 -13.59 -4.19
C THR A 187 7.47 -12.22 -4.60
N ALA A 188 6.64 -11.19 -4.49
CA ALA A 188 7.05 -9.80 -4.62
C ALA A 188 6.58 -9.00 -3.40
N LEU A 189 7.52 -8.33 -2.75
CA LEU A 189 7.29 -7.44 -1.62
C LEU A 189 7.64 -6.02 -2.07
N ILE A 190 6.70 -5.10 -1.93
CA ILE A 190 6.83 -3.71 -2.34
C ILE A 190 6.78 -2.84 -1.08
N PHE A 191 7.76 -1.95 -0.95
CA PHE A 191 7.72 -0.81 -0.05
C PHE A 191 7.80 0.49 -0.87
N GLY A 192 7.47 1.62 -0.24
CA GLY A 192 7.26 2.90 -0.90
C GLY A 192 8.31 3.94 -0.49
N ARG A 193 8.77 4.69 -1.48
CA ARG A 193 9.70 5.84 -1.33
C ARG A 193 9.25 6.89 -0.33
#